data_AF-A0A957QGM6-F1
#
_entry.id   AF-A0A957QGM6-F1
#
_cell.length_a   1.000
_cell.length_b   1.000
_cell.length_c   1.000
_cell.angle_alpha   90.00
_cell.angle_beta   90.00
_cell.angle_gamma   90.00
#
_symmetry.space_group_name_H-M   'P 1'
#
loop_
_entity.id
_entity.type
_entity.pdbx_description
1 polymer ?
#
loop_
_entity_poly.entity_id
_entity_poly.type
_entity_poly.pdbx_seq_one_letter_code
_entity_poly.pdbx_strand_id
1 'polypeptide(L)'
;MRSYVFHVTLRGSGRVWRKVELTAEQTLEDLHLAIQYAFEWGNDHLYSFFMNNKAWDASSEYTVPEGALYEGMELAYEDDLEEDEDDEDDEAQSFSLDDWRAMTEAQQQELVAEFTRDTGLHADFFHDMISELQRLEENPDLLEDEEVNDVRQTQIGSLNLAQGQEFLYVFDFGDDHRFRVKVHAINEDADANAEYPRLVESVGEAPEQYPDWDDEDDWDEDWDSDED
;
A
#
# COMPACT_ATOMS: atom_id res chain seq x y z
N MET A 1 13.00 -26.49 11.38
CA MET A 1 12.07 -25.37 11.14
C MET A 1 12.47 -24.79 9.80
N ARG A 2 11.55 -24.61 8.87
CA ARG A 2 11.89 -24.07 7.54
C ARG A 2 12.03 -22.55 7.63
N SER A 3 12.95 -21.95 6.88
CA SER A 3 13.04 -20.49 6.71
C SER A 3 13.09 -20.08 5.24
N TYR A 4 12.77 -18.82 4.98
CA TYR A 4 12.73 -18.21 3.66
C TYR A 4 13.61 -16.96 3.67
N VAL A 5 14.48 -16.84 2.68
CA VAL A 5 15.25 -15.62 2.43
C VAL A 5 14.57 -14.86 1.31
N PHE A 6 14.12 -13.65 1.58
CA PHE A 6 13.50 -12.76 0.61
C PHE A 6 14.50 -11.71 0.16
N HIS A 7 14.70 -11.59 -1.15
CA HIS A 7 15.42 -10.48 -1.76
C HIS A 7 14.41 -9.39 -2.13
N VAL A 8 14.55 -8.23 -1.49
CA VAL A 8 13.59 -7.12 -1.55
C VAL A 8 14.25 -5.93 -2.24
N THR A 9 13.59 -5.40 -3.27
CA THR A 9 14.05 -4.24 -4.05
C THR A 9 12.92 -3.22 -4.16
N LEU A 10 13.18 -1.98 -3.76
CA LEU A 10 12.28 -0.86 -4.05
C LEU A 10 12.37 -0.48 -5.53
N ARG A 11 11.24 -0.27 -6.20
CA ARG A 11 11.24 0.21 -7.60
C ARG A 11 11.80 1.63 -7.66
N GLY A 12 12.53 1.96 -8.71
CA GLY A 12 13.10 3.31 -8.91
C GLY A 12 14.36 3.64 -8.10
N SER A 13 14.66 2.92 -7.02
CA SER A 13 15.79 3.21 -6.12
C SER A 13 17.18 2.78 -6.64
N GLY A 14 17.29 2.29 -7.88
CA GLY A 14 18.55 1.89 -8.48
C GLY A 14 19.10 0.56 -7.93
N ARG A 15 20.25 0.60 -7.24
CA ARG A 15 20.96 -0.59 -6.71
C ARG A 15 20.77 -0.77 -5.20
N VAL A 16 19.62 -0.36 -4.66
CA VAL A 16 19.29 -0.57 -3.24
C VAL A 16 18.47 -1.85 -3.09
N TRP A 17 18.93 -2.76 -2.23
CA TRP A 17 18.16 -3.96 -1.89
C TRP A 17 18.56 -4.54 -0.53
N ARG A 18 17.67 -5.37 0.01
CA ARG A 18 17.83 -6.06 1.28
C ARG A 18 17.53 -7.54 1.10
N LYS A 19 18.23 -8.40 1.84
CA LYS A 19 17.82 -9.78 2.06
C LYS A 19 17.39 -9.96 3.50
N VAL A 20 16.11 -10.26 3.70
CA VAL A 20 15.57 -10.57 5.02
C VAL A 20 15.24 -12.05 5.09
N GLU A 21 15.48 -12.67 6.24
CA GLU A 21 15.16 -14.08 6.47
C GLU A 21 14.14 -14.23 7.59
N LEU A 22 13.11 -15.03 7.32
CA LEU A 22 12.00 -15.31 8.23
C LEU A 22 11.75 -16.81 8.32
N THR A 23 11.23 -17.28 9.45
CA THR A 23 10.80 -18.67 9.60
C THR A 23 9.44 -18.89 8.91
N ALA A 24 9.09 -20.14 8.64
CA ALA A 24 7.83 -20.51 8.02
C ALA A 24 6.60 -20.19 8.90
N GLU A 25 6.80 -20.07 10.20
CA GLU A 25 5.76 -19.81 11.21
C GLU A 25 5.49 -18.31 11.42
N GLN A 26 6.41 -17.45 10.98
CA GLN A 26 6.22 -15.99 10.96
C GLN A 26 5.21 -15.59 9.89
N THR A 27 4.59 -14.43 10.08
CA THR A 27 3.46 -13.95 9.27
C THR A 27 3.90 -13.02 8.14
N LEU A 28 2.95 -12.62 7.28
CA LEU A 28 3.19 -11.55 6.31
C LEU A 28 3.37 -10.19 7.00
N GLU A 29 2.73 -9.95 8.14
CA GLU A 29 3.00 -8.78 8.99
C GLU A 29 4.46 -8.78 9.49
N ASP A 30 4.99 -9.93 9.94
CA ASP A 30 6.40 -10.04 10.32
C ASP A 30 7.34 -9.71 9.14
N LEU A 31 6.97 -10.12 7.91
CA LEU A 31 7.71 -9.77 6.71
C LEU A 31 7.64 -8.27 6.42
N HIS A 32 6.47 -7.65 6.55
CA HIS A 32 6.30 -6.20 6.41
C HIS A 32 7.21 -5.45 7.39
N LEU A 33 7.16 -5.78 8.69
CA LEU A 33 8.01 -5.15 9.71
C LEU A 33 9.50 -5.37 9.44
N ALA A 34 9.88 -6.57 8.98
CA ALA A 34 11.26 -6.87 8.61
C ALA A 34 11.75 -6.04 7.41
N ILE A 35 10.88 -5.76 6.44
CA ILE A 35 11.18 -4.89 5.30
C ILE A 35 11.36 -3.45 5.78
N GLN A 36 10.40 -2.90 6.54
CA GLN A 36 10.48 -1.54 7.08
C GLN A 36 11.77 -1.32 7.87
N TYR A 37 12.07 -2.24 8.80
CA TYR A 37 13.31 -2.22 9.57
C TYR A 37 14.56 -2.28 8.68
N ALA A 38 14.57 -3.13 7.65
CA ALA A 38 15.71 -3.28 6.76
C ALA A 38 15.95 -2.04 5.87
N PHE A 39 14.91 -1.27 5.56
CA PHE A 39 14.99 -0.02 4.80
C PHE A 39 15.04 1.22 5.69
N GLU A 40 15.08 1.06 7.02
CA GLU A 40 15.13 2.18 7.98
C GLU A 40 13.91 3.12 7.89
N TRP A 41 12.76 2.56 7.50
CA TRP A 41 11.50 3.26 7.33
C TRP A 41 10.56 3.02 8.52
N GLY A 42 9.63 3.96 8.72
CA GLY A 42 8.54 3.86 9.69
C GLY A 42 7.40 2.95 9.20
N ASN A 43 6.62 2.44 10.16
CA ASN A 43 5.35 1.76 9.89
C ASN A 43 4.19 2.69 10.26
N ASP A 44 4.01 3.73 9.47
CA ASP A 44 3.04 4.82 9.68
C ASP A 44 1.87 4.80 8.69
N HIS A 45 1.94 3.98 7.64
CA HIS A 45 0.93 3.89 6.58
C HIS A 45 0.48 2.46 6.29
N LEU A 46 -0.63 2.37 5.56
CA LEU A 46 -1.21 1.10 5.11
C LEU A 46 -0.32 0.40 4.10
N TYR A 47 -0.52 -0.92 3.99
CA TYR A 47 0.25 -1.76 3.10
C TYR A 47 -0.52 -3.00 2.67
N SER A 48 -0.13 -3.55 1.52
CA SER A 48 -0.67 -4.81 1.00
C SER A 48 0.39 -5.62 0.28
N PHE A 49 0.23 -6.95 0.29
CA PHE A 49 0.99 -7.88 -0.55
C PHE A 49 0.11 -8.43 -1.66
N PHE A 50 0.62 -8.50 -2.89
CA PHE A 50 -0.09 -9.07 -4.03
C PHE A 50 0.69 -10.26 -4.59
N MET A 51 0.19 -11.47 -4.34
CA MET A 51 0.91 -12.73 -4.60
C MET A 51 1.11 -13.03 -6.09
N ASN A 52 0.35 -12.38 -6.97
CA ASN A 52 0.50 -12.50 -8.42
C ASN A 52 1.37 -11.41 -9.05
N ASN A 53 2.00 -10.56 -8.21
CA ASN A 53 2.87 -9.45 -8.62
C ASN A 53 2.17 -8.34 -9.41
N LYS A 54 0.85 -8.20 -9.29
CA LYS A 54 0.05 -7.09 -9.82
C LYS A 54 -0.55 -6.32 -8.65
N ALA A 55 -0.28 -5.01 -8.59
CA ALA A 55 -0.91 -4.16 -7.59
C ALA A 55 -2.42 -4.12 -7.84
N TRP A 56 -3.20 -4.00 -6.77
CA TRP A 56 -4.66 -3.80 -6.84
C TRP A 56 -5.37 -4.94 -7.60
N ASP A 57 -4.91 -6.18 -7.36
CA ASP A 57 -5.63 -7.38 -7.78
C ASP A 57 -6.13 -8.08 -6.53
N ALA A 58 -7.36 -7.73 -6.13
CA ALA A 58 -8.04 -8.21 -4.93
C ALA A 58 -8.00 -9.73 -4.79
N SER A 59 -8.00 -10.47 -5.91
CA SER A 59 -7.96 -11.94 -5.89
C SER A 59 -6.65 -12.54 -5.35
N SER A 60 -5.61 -11.73 -5.24
CA SER A 60 -4.28 -12.12 -4.76
C SER A 60 -3.74 -11.24 -3.62
N GLU A 61 -4.56 -10.31 -3.16
CA GLU A 61 -4.21 -9.36 -2.13
C GLU A 61 -4.21 -10.02 -0.75
N TYR A 62 -3.24 -9.64 0.07
CA TYR A 62 -3.16 -9.88 1.50
C TYR A 62 -2.95 -8.52 2.17
N THR A 63 -3.85 -8.13 3.06
CA THR A 63 -3.84 -6.82 3.73
C THR A 63 -4.30 -6.92 5.19
N VAL A 64 -4.28 -5.80 5.92
CA VAL A 64 -4.86 -5.70 7.27
C VAL A 64 -6.38 -5.46 7.11
N PRO A 65 -7.26 -6.30 7.67
CA PRO A 65 -8.70 -6.13 7.53
C PRO A 65 -9.21 -4.80 8.08
N GLU A 66 -10.20 -4.20 7.42
CA GLU A 66 -10.70 -2.84 7.66
C GLU A 66 -11.25 -2.59 9.10
N GLY A 67 -11.59 -3.63 9.86
CA GLY A 67 -12.00 -3.53 11.27
C GLY A 67 -10.88 -3.71 12.31
N ALA A 68 -9.67 -4.09 11.89
CA ALA A 68 -8.57 -4.45 12.77
C ALA A 68 -7.72 -3.26 13.23
N LEU A 69 -7.85 -2.11 12.56
CA LEU A 69 -7.15 -0.86 12.91
C LEU A 69 -7.69 -0.21 14.21
N TYR A 70 -8.80 -0.72 14.74
CA TYR A 70 -9.55 -0.13 15.86
C TYR A 70 -9.21 -0.69 17.25
N GLU A 71 -8.33 -1.69 17.39
CA GLU A 71 -8.03 -2.31 18.70
C GLU A 71 -6.93 -1.58 19.51
N GLY A 72 -6.34 -0.51 18.99
CA GLY A 72 -5.25 0.21 19.67
C GLY A 72 -5.09 1.70 19.33
N MET A 73 -5.91 2.24 18.44
CA MET A 73 -5.98 3.67 18.16
C MET A 73 -7.23 4.21 18.87
N GLU A 74 -7.11 4.45 20.19
CA GLU A 74 -8.02 5.35 20.89
C GLU A 74 -7.80 6.72 20.27
N LEU A 75 -8.61 7.04 19.25
CA LEU A 75 -8.69 8.35 18.64
C LEU A 75 -8.94 9.35 19.77
N ALA A 76 -7.88 10.03 20.20
CA ALA A 76 -7.97 11.32 20.86
C ALA A 76 -8.45 12.35 19.83
N TYR A 77 -9.65 12.14 19.29
CA TYR A 77 -10.54 13.19 18.82
C TYR A 77 -11.49 13.48 19.98
N GLU A 78 -10.93 13.86 21.13
CA GLU A 78 -11.70 14.59 22.12
C GLU A 78 -11.56 16.07 21.77
N ASP A 79 -12.67 16.62 21.28
CA ASP A 79 -13.17 17.90 21.77
C ASP A 79 -12.40 19.16 21.35
N ASP A 80 -12.35 19.48 20.05
CA ASP A 80 -12.11 20.86 19.55
C ASP A 80 -12.55 21.06 18.07
N LEU A 81 -13.58 20.35 17.60
CA LEU A 81 -14.31 20.82 16.41
C LEU A 81 -15.31 21.87 16.89
N GLU A 82 -14.89 23.13 16.96
CA GLU A 82 -15.84 24.24 16.84
C GLU A 82 -16.49 24.08 15.46
N GLU A 83 -17.81 23.86 15.44
CA GLU A 83 -18.61 23.90 14.22
C GLU A 83 -18.53 25.33 13.67
N ASP A 84 -17.55 25.58 12.79
CA ASP A 84 -17.58 26.70 11.87
C ASP A 84 -18.72 26.41 10.86
N GLU A 85 -19.94 26.77 11.27
CA GLU A 85 -21.12 26.85 10.41
C GLU A 85 -20.97 28.03 9.42
N ASP A 86 -19.98 28.02 8.52
CA ASP A 86 -19.89 29.00 7.41
C ASP A 86 -18.90 28.52 6.33
N ASP A 87 -19.18 27.41 5.65
CA ASP A 87 -18.70 27.15 4.28
C ASP A 87 -19.81 26.45 3.49
N GLU A 88 -20.74 27.26 2.95
CA GLU A 88 -21.63 26.83 1.87
C GLU A 88 -20.82 26.72 0.57
N ASP A 89 -20.97 25.57 -0.12
CA ASP A 89 -20.48 25.24 -1.47
C ASP A 89 -19.04 24.73 -1.62
N ASP A 90 -18.76 23.54 -1.08
CA ASP A 90 -18.11 22.50 -1.87
C ASP A 90 -18.96 21.23 -1.75
N GLU A 91 -19.96 21.09 -2.63
CA GLU A 91 -20.54 19.77 -2.94
C GLU A 91 -19.40 18.92 -3.51
N ALA A 92 -18.64 18.24 -2.64
CA ALA A 92 -17.85 17.10 -3.05
C ALA A 92 -18.80 16.20 -3.82
N GLN A 93 -18.67 16.16 -5.15
CA GLN A 93 -19.59 15.42 -6.00
C GLN A 93 -19.54 13.97 -5.54
N SER A 94 -20.62 13.55 -4.87
CA SER A 94 -20.84 12.18 -4.45
C SER A 94 -20.76 11.31 -5.70
N PHE A 95 -19.62 10.65 -5.87
CA PHE A 95 -19.37 9.80 -7.03
C PHE A 95 -20.31 8.59 -6.96
N SER A 96 -21.28 8.52 -7.87
CA SER A 96 -22.19 7.38 -8.00
C SER A 96 -21.75 6.46 -9.14
N LEU A 97 -21.89 5.16 -8.92
CA LEU A 97 -21.62 4.15 -9.94
C LEU A 97 -22.57 4.26 -11.15
N ASP A 98 -23.77 4.81 -10.93
CA ASP A 98 -24.72 5.10 -12.01
C ASP A 98 -24.21 6.25 -12.91
N ASP A 99 -23.59 7.27 -12.33
CA ASP A 99 -22.99 8.38 -13.07
C ASP A 99 -21.78 7.88 -13.87
N TRP A 100 -20.94 7.04 -13.26
CA TRP A 100 -19.83 6.37 -13.95
C TRP A 100 -20.28 5.56 -15.17
N ARG A 101 -21.35 4.76 -15.03
CA ARG A 101 -21.91 3.94 -16.13
C ARG A 101 -22.54 4.80 -17.24
N ALA A 102 -23.02 6.00 -16.92
CA ALA A 102 -23.60 6.92 -17.89
C ALA A 102 -22.53 7.68 -18.71
N MET A 103 -21.27 7.70 -18.25
CA MET A 103 -20.16 8.34 -18.95
C MET A 103 -19.70 7.57 -20.19
N THR A 104 -19.22 8.31 -21.19
CA THR A 104 -18.48 7.74 -22.32
C THR A 104 -17.08 7.29 -21.89
N GLU A 105 -16.44 6.40 -22.66
CA GLU A 105 -15.06 5.96 -22.39
C GLU A 105 -14.08 7.14 -22.28
N ALA A 106 -14.27 8.22 -23.06
CA ALA A 106 -13.44 9.41 -23.00
C ALA A 106 -13.63 10.19 -21.70
N GLN A 107 -14.87 10.30 -21.21
CA GLN A 107 -15.18 10.97 -19.93
C GLN A 107 -14.67 10.14 -18.74
N GLN A 108 -14.80 8.82 -18.80
CA GLN A 108 -14.22 7.92 -17.80
C GLN A 108 -12.69 8.05 -17.75
N GLN A 109 -12.02 8.13 -18.90
CA GLN A 109 -10.57 8.35 -18.97
C GLN A 109 -10.15 9.72 -18.40
N GLU A 110 -10.95 10.77 -18.66
CA GLU A 110 -10.68 12.11 -18.14
C GLU A 110 -10.84 12.16 -16.61
N LEU A 111 -11.89 11.54 -16.06
CA LEU A 111 -12.11 11.43 -14.62
C LEU A 111 -11.01 10.64 -13.92
N VAL A 112 -10.57 9.52 -14.50
CA VAL A 112 -9.44 8.74 -13.96
C VAL A 112 -8.16 9.57 -13.96
N ALA A 113 -7.93 10.36 -15.03
CA ALA A 113 -6.76 11.22 -15.12
C ALA A 113 -6.82 12.41 -14.14
N GLU A 114 -8.01 12.95 -13.88
CA GLU A 114 -8.26 13.97 -12.84
C GLU A 114 -8.01 13.38 -11.45
N PHE A 115 -8.63 12.24 -11.13
CA PHE A 115 -8.40 11.53 -9.88
C PHE A 115 -6.92 11.27 -9.62
N THR A 116 -6.19 10.71 -10.60
CA THR A 116 -4.75 10.44 -10.44
C THR A 116 -3.94 11.72 -10.28
N ARG A 117 -4.34 12.83 -10.90
CA ARG A 117 -3.65 14.12 -10.77
C ARG A 117 -3.87 14.72 -9.39
N ASP A 118 -5.10 14.69 -8.90
CA ASP A 118 -5.50 15.40 -7.69
C ASP A 118 -5.15 14.62 -6.42
N THR A 119 -5.23 13.28 -6.49
CA THR A 119 -4.95 12.40 -5.33
C THR A 119 -3.54 11.82 -5.33
N GLY A 120 -2.82 11.88 -6.45
CA GLY A 120 -1.55 11.16 -6.64
C GLY A 120 -1.70 9.64 -6.83
N LEU A 121 -2.91 9.09 -6.65
CA LEU A 121 -3.15 7.65 -6.69
C LEU A 121 -3.12 7.09 -8.12
N HIS A 122 -2.54 5.90 -8.28
CA HIS A 122 -2.40 5.26 -9.58
C HIS A 122 -3.77 4.90 -10.22
N ALA A 123 -3.93 5.08 -11.52
CA ALA A 123 -5.20 4.80 -12.24
C ALA A 123 -5.74 3.37 -12.02
N ASP A 124 -4.85 2.39 -11.90
CA ASP A 124 -5.22 1.00 -11.57
C ASP A 124 -6.00 0.90 -10.24
N PHE A 125 -5.67 1.71 -9.23
CA PHE A 125 -6.39 1.76 -7.96
C PHE A 125 -7.83 2.23 -8.17
N PHE A 126 -8.02 3.29 -8.97
CA PHE A 126 -9.35 3.77 -9.30
C PHE A 126 -10.17 2.69 -10.01
N HIS A 127 -9.59 2.02 -11.01
CA HIS A 127 -10.28 0.97 -11.74
C HIS A 127 -10.67 -0.23 -10.86
N ASP A 128 -9.83 -0.61 -9.91
CA ASP A 128 -10.13 -1.68 -8.96
C ASP A 128 -11.24 -1.26 -7.98
N MET A 129 -11.17 -0.04 -7.45
CA MET A 129 -12.24 0.55 -6.62
C MET A 129 -13.59 0.53 -7.34
N ILE A 130 -13.65 0.94 -8.61
CA ILE A 130 -14.88 0.86 -9.42
C ILE A 130 -15.36 -0.58 -9.59
N SER A 131 -14.43 -1.52 -9.79
CA SER A 131 -14.76 -2.93 -9.98
C SER A 131 -15.31 -3.56 -8.69
N GLU A 132 -14.77 -3.19 -7.53
CA GLU A 132 -15.27 -3.64 -6.24
C GLU A 132 -16.62 -3.01 -5.88
N LEU A 133 -16.81 -1.71 -6.14
CA LEU A 133 -18.13 -1.09 -6.01
C LEU A 133 -19.19 -1.77 -6.88
N GLN A 134 -18.83 -2.20 -8.11
CA GLN A 134 -19.72 -2.99 -8.97
C GLN A 134 -20.05 -4.36 -8.37
N ARG A 135 -19.07 -5.06 -7.81
CA ARG A 135 -19.31 -6.36 -7.15
C ARG A 135 -20.25 -6.23 -5.97
N LEU A 136 -20.03 -5.23 -5.12
CA LEU A 136 -20.83 -5.01 -3.92
C LEU A 136 -22.27 -4.60 -4.25
N GLU A 137 -22.49 -3.82 -5.31
CA GLU A 137 -23.85 -3.51 -5.78
C GLU A 137 -24.56 -4.76 -6.34
N GLU A 138 -23.83 -5.60 -7.08
CA GLU A 138 -24.36 -6.83 -7.67
C GLU A 138 -24.64 -7.94 -6.63
N ASN A 139 -23.88 -7.95 -5.52
CA ASN A 139 -24.05 -8.89 -4.43
C ASN A 139 -23.74 -8.22 -3.07
N PRO A 140 -24.73 -7.55 -2.45
CA PRO A 140 -24.53 -6.78 -1.23
C PRO A 140 -24.19 -7.63 0.01
N ASP A 141 -24.45 -8.94 -0.04
CA ASP A 141 -24.09 -9.88 1.02
C ASP A 141 -22.57 -10.22 1.02
N LEU A 142 -21.79 -9.73 0.05
CA LEU A 142 -20.32 -9.94 -0.03
C LEU A 142 -19.56 -9.33 1.15
N LEU A 143 -20.11 -8.28 1.79
CA LEU A 143 -19.46 -7.61 2.93
C LEU A 143 -19.33 -8.51 4.17
N GLU A 144 -20.10 -9.62 4.26
CA GLU A 144 -20.10 -10.50 5.44
C GLU A 144 -19.28 -11.80 5.26
N ASP A 145 -18.96 -12.19 4.02
CA ASP A 145 -18.39 -13.51 3.69
C ASP A 145 -17.08 -13.47 2.88
N GLU A 146 -16.50 -12.29 2.61
CA GLU A 146 -15.14 -12.26 2.06
C GLU A 146 -14.12 -12.61 3.15
N GLU A 147 -13.55 -13.81 3.02
CA GLU A 147 -12.36 -14.23 3.75
C GLU A 147 -11.20 -13.32 3.33
N VAL A 148 -11.09 -12.16 3.99
CA VAL A 148 -9.98 -11.23 3.79
C VAL A 148 -8.70 -11.96 4.19
N ASN A 149 -7.74 -11.96 3.28
CA ASN A 149 -6.42 -12.52 3.48
C ASN A 149 -5.62 -11.68 4.50
N ASP A 150 -5.86 -11.89 5.80
CA ASP A 150 -5.24 -11.13 6.88
C ASP A 150 -3.72 -11.42 6.99
N VAL A 151 -2.91 -10.40 6.78
CA VAL A 151 -1.43 -10.47 6.87
C VAL A 151 -0.91 -10.86 8.26
N ARG A 152 -1.68 -10.58 9.32
CA ARG A 152 -1.33 -10.86 10.71
C ARG A 152 -1.52 -12.32 11.09
N GLN A 153 -2.32 -13.06 10.31
CA GLN A 153 -2.61 -14.47 10.53
C GLN A 153 -1.95 -15.37 9.48
N THR A 154 -1.68 -14.82 8.29
CA THR A 154 -1.10 -15.58 7.19
C THR A 154 0.39 -15.86 7.43
N GLN A 155 0.70 -17.11 7.78
CA GLN A 155 2.08 -17.58 7.93
C GLN A 155 2.78 -17.73 6.58
N ILE A 156 4.06 -17.38 6.49
CA ILE A 156 4.87 -17.53 5.28
C ILE A 156 4.86 -18.98 4.76
N GLY A 157 4.85 -19.96 5.66
CA GLY A 157 4.83 -21.38 5.33
C GLY A 157 3.55 -21.86 4.66
N SER A 158 2.41 -21.19 4.86
CA SER A 158 1.11 -21.60 4.28
C SER A 158 0.96 -21.17 2.82
N LEU A 159 1.72 -20.16 2.39
CA LEU A 159 1.68 -19.58 1.04
C LEU A 159 2.24 -20.50 -0.07
N ASN A 160 2.84 -21.64 0.30
CA ASN A 160 3.43 -22.61 -0.65
C ASN A 160 4.40 -21.98 -1.65
N LEU A 161 5.16 -20.97 -1.21
CA LEU A 161 6.06 -20.22 -2.07
C LEU A 161 7.17 -21.09 -2.65
N ALA A 162 7.49 -20.88 -3.93
CA ALA A 162 8.60 -21.54 -4.60
C ALA A 162 9.84 -20.65 -4.65
N GLN A 163 11.04 -21.25 -4.60
CA GLN A 163 12.28 -20.51 -4.81
C GLN A 163 12.27 -19.85 -6.20
N GLY A 164 12.60 -18.57 -6.25
CA GLY A 164 12.58 -17.75 -7.46
C GLY A 164 11.24 -17.06 -7.74
N GLN A 165 10.16 -17.43 -7.03
CA GLN A 165 8.87 -16.75 -7.11
C GLN A 165 9.01 -15.28 -6.69
N GLU A 166 8.24 -14.42 -7.34
CA GLU A 166 8.17 -12.99 -7.07
C GLU A 166 6.72 -12.59 -6.79
N PHE A 167 6.55 -11.69 -5.84
CA PHE A 167 5.30 -11.04 -5.51
C PHE A 167 5.55 -9.57 -5.18
N LEU A 168 4.48 -8.79 -5.12
CA LEU A 168 4.56 -7.35 -4.89
C LEU A 168 4.22 -7.04 -3.42
N TYR A 169 4.94 -6.09 -2.85
CA TYR A 169 4.63 -5.45 -1.58
C TYR A 169 4.46 -3.96 -1.87
N VAL A 170 3.28 -3.41 -1.58
CA VAL A 170 2.97 -1.98 -1.72
C VAL A 170 2.84 -1.41 -0.33
N PHE A 171 3.57 -0.34 -0.07
CA PHE A 171 3.53 0.42 1.17
C PHE A 171 3.20 1.86 0.85
N ASP A 172 2.42 2.52 1.70
CA ASP A 172 1.87 3.84 1.47
C ASP A 172 1.10 3.91 0.13
N PHE A 173 -0.22 3.87 0.22
CA PHE A 173 -1.05 3.90 -0.97
C PHE A 173 -1.04 5.27 -1.67
N GLY A 174 -0.74 6.35 -0.93
CA GLY A 174 -0.59 7.71 -1.47
C GLY A 174 0.65 7.82 -2.36
N ASP A 175 1.81 7.47 -1.82
CA ASP A 175 3.10 7.55 -2.55
C ASP A 175 3.43 6.29 -3.39
N ASP A 176 2.58 5.26 -3.32
CA ASP A 176 2.65 4.02 -4.10
C ASP A 176 4.05 3.37 -4.06
N HIS A 177 4.63 3.20 -2.86
CA HIS A 177 5.95 2.60 -2.72
C HIS A 177 5.90 1.10 -3.02
N ARG A 178 6.30 0.76 -4.24
CA ARG A 178 6.28 -0.61 -4.76
C ARG A 178 7.62 -1.33 -4.56
N PHE A 179 7.61 -2.34 -3.70
CA PHE A 179 8.71 -3.28 -3.51
C PHE A 179 8.46 -4.59 -4.26
N ARG A 180 9.44 -5.03 -5.05
CA ARG A 180 9.47 -6.41 -5.53
C ARG A 180 10.09 -7.30 -4.46
N VAL A 181 9.35 -8.34 -4.07
CA VAL A 181 9.80 -9.35 -3.11
C VAL A 181 10.03 -10.66 -3.84
N LYS A 182 11.27 -11.15 -3.84
CA LYS A 182 11.66 -12.41 -4.48
C LYS A 182 12.07 -13.44 -3.45
N VAL A 183 11.54 -14.65 -3.54
CA VAL A 183 12.01 -15.78 -2.73
C VAL A 183 13.39 -16.21 -3.23
N HIS A 184 14.44 -15.76 -2.55
CA HIS A 184 15.83 -16.01 -2.93
C HIS A 184 16.25 -17.44 -2.59
N ALA A 185 15.92 -17.90 -1.39
CA ALA A 185 16.23 -19.23 -0.89
C ALA A 185 15.14 -19.74 0.06
N ILE A 186 15.00 -21.07 0.11
CA ILE A 186 14.18 -21.78 1.09
C ILE A 186 15.11 -22.76 1.79
N ASN A 187 15.27 -22.60 3.11
CA ASN A 187 16.13 -23.44 3.93
C ASN A 187 15.25 -24.39 4.73
N GLU A 188 15.42 -25.70 4.54
CA GLU A 188 14.61 -26.71 5.26
C GLU A 188 14.94 -26.78 6.77
N ASP A 189 16.20 -26.46 7.10
CA ASP A 189 16.75 -26.51 8.45
C ASP A 189 17.28 -25.13 8.87
N ALA A 190 16.39 -24.24 9.29
CA ALA A 190 16.73 -22.95 9.89
C ALA A 190 17.59 -23.14 11.15
N ASP A 191 18.52 -22.22 11.38
CA ASP A 191 19.39 -22.23 12.56
C ASP A 191 18.57 -22.00 13.82
N ALA A 192 18.46 -23.03 14.66
CA ALA A 192 17.71 -23.01 15.91
C ALA A 192 18.29 -22.07 16.98
N ASN A 193 19.52 -21.56 16.80
CA ASN A 193 20.14 -20.61 17.73
C ASN A 193 20.12 -19.17 17.22
N ALA A 194 19.60 -18.93 16.01
CA ALA A 194 19.46 -17.59 15.47
C ALA A 194 18.14 -16.95 15.87
N GLU A 195 18.14 -15.63 15.99
CA GLU A 195 16.92 -14.82 16.12
C GLU A 195 16.37 -14.49 14.73
N TYR A 196 15.04 -14.50 14.62
CA TYR A 196 14.29 -14.16 13.42
C TYR A 196 13.16 -13.17 13.78
N PRO A 197 12.72 -12.29 12.87
CA PRO A 197 13.26 -12.11 11.52
C PRO A 197 14.65 -11.47 11.56
N ARG A 198 15.47 -11.66 10.51
CA ARG A 198 16.82 -11.07 10.47
C ARG A 198 17.21 -10.50 9.12
N LEU A 199 17.96 -9.40 9.13
CA LEU A 199 18.64 -8.86 7.96
C LEU A 199 19.89 -9.70 7.67
N VAL A 200 19.90 -10.38 6.52
CA VAL A 200 21.02 -11.24 6.07
C VAL A 200 22.03 -10.46 5.26
N GLU A 201 21.57 -9.54 4.41
CA GLU A 201 22.42 -8.78 3.51
C GLU A 201 21.76 -7.44 3.15
N SER A 202 22.57 -6.40 3.01
CA SER A 202 22.13 -5.06 2.63
C SER A 202 23.11 -4.45 1.62
N VAL A 203 22.58 -3.86 0.55
CA VAL A 203 23.36 -3.18 -0.48
C VAL A 203 22.70 -1.86 -0.83
N GLY A 204 23.52 -0.80 -0.91
CA GLY A 204 23.09 0.57 -1.13
C GLY A 204 22.54 1.20 0.14
N GLU A 205 22.74 2.52 0.26
CA GLU A 205 22.13 3.32 1.33
C GLU A 205 20.61 3.21 1.25
N ALA A 206 19.94 3.13 2.40
CA ALA A 206 18.48 3.21 2.42
C ALA A 206 18.05 4.58 1.90
N PRO A 207 17.06 4.66 0.97
CA PRO A 207 16.46 5.93 0.60
C PRO A 207 15.71 6.51 1.80
N GLU A 208 15.64 7.83 1.88
CA GLU A 208 14.69 8.50 2.78
C GLU A 208 13.27 8.05 2.45
N GLN A 209 12.44 7.89 3.48
CA GLN A 209 11.05 7.46 3.32
C GLN A 209 10.25 8.53 2.57
N TYR A 210 10.27 9.77 3.09
CA TYR A 210 9.72 10.95 2.43
C TYR A 210 10.84 12.00 2.31
N PRO A 211 11.41 12.24 1.12
CA PRO A 211 12.34 13.34 0.93
C PRO A 211 11.60 14.67 1.08
N ASP A 212 12.17 15.61 1.83
CA ASP A 212 11.61 16.97 1.95
C ASP A 212 11.62 17.64 0.56
N TRP A 213 10.43 17.93 0.01
CA TRP A 213 10.25 18.63 -1.26
C TRP A 213 10.30 20.16 -1.11
N ASP A 214 11.07 20.68 -0.15
CA ASP A 214 11.21 22.13 0.05
C ASP A 214 12.51 22.67 -0.56
N ASP A 215 12.36 23.86 -1.16
CA ASP A 215 13.39 24.73 -1.75
C ASP A 215 13.76 24.49 -3.24
N GLU A 216 12.80 24.59 -4.16
CA GLU A 216 12.98 25.23 -5.49
C GLU A 216 11.63 25.26 -6.24
N ASP A 217 10.65 25.95 -5.67
CA ASP A 217 9.45 26.33 -6.41
C ASP A 217 9.32 27.85 -6.25
N ASP A 218 10.03 28.52 -7.15
CA ASP A 218 10.06 29.95 -7.41
C ASP A 218 8.67 30.44 -7.87
N TRP A 219 7.70 30.38 -6.95
CA TRP A 219 6.36 30.96 -7.10
C TRP A 219 6.27 32.41 -6.58
N ASP A 220 7.40 33.12 -6.56
CA ASP A 220 7.41 34.58 -6.44
C ASP A 220 7.52 35.22 -7.83
N GLU A 221 6.52 35.04 -8.71
CA GLU A 221 6.31 35.95 -9.85
C GLU A 221 4.84 36.42 -9.94
N ASP A 222 4.60 37.50 -9.21
CA ASP A 222 4.00 38.75 -9.73
C ASP A 222 2.54 38.66 -10.24
N TRP A 223 1.58 38.59 -9.30
CA TRP A 223 0.15 38.90 -9.54
C TRP A 223 -0.23 40.33 -9.15
N ASP A 224 0.61 41.32 -9.46
CA ASP A 224 0.25 42.74 -9.32
C ASP A 224 0.69 43.56 -10.55
N SER A 225 0.06 43.34 -11.70
CA SER A 225 -0.21 44.45 -12.62
C SER A 225 -1.40 44.14 -13.52
N ASP A 226 -2.54 44.76 -13.23
CA ASP A 226 -3.39 45.40 -14.24
C ASP A 226 -4.51 46.21 -13.54
N GLU A 227 -4.12 47.35 -12.95
CA GLU A 227 -5.01 48.52 -12.87
C GLU A 227 -4.35 49.66 -13.66
N ASP A 228 -4.81 49.89 -14.91
CA ASP A 228 -4.97 51.23 -15.52
C ASP A 228 -5.75 51.17 -16.85
#